data_AF-A0A381ZMC4-F1
#
_entry.id   AF-A0A381ZMC4-F1
#
_cell.length_a   1.000
_cell.length_b   1.000
_cell.length_c   1.000
_cell.angle_alpha   90.00
_cell.angle_beta   90.00
_cell.angle_gamma   90.00
#
_symmetry.space_group_name_H-M   'P 1'
#
loop_
_entity.id
_entity.type
_entity.pdbx_description
1 polymer ?
#
loop_
_entity_poly.entity_id
_entity_poly.type
_entity_poly.pdbx_seq_one_letter_code
_entity_poly.pdbx_strand_id
1 'polypeptide(L)'
;MLALRSLLAADNPNPMSALAPQFATRAKSVIFLFMYGGPSQVDTFDPKPALDRWNGKVISTFRKEDAFNAATKATAMRSPYTFAKHGQSGLDICEKFPHLARHADKLCVIRSLHADSNNHGPALFQMNSGFVQSGHPSMGSWVTYGLGSENENLPGYVVLTDRNGAPVNGAMNWSNGFMPATYQGVPFQSAGSPILYLKRPKGVTVAQQRRRLDLIRKWNERYSAANPTESALAARVAAYE
;
A
#
# COMPACT_ATOMS: atom_id res chain seq x y z
N MET A 1 -20.04 -8.92 1.19
CA MET A 1 -19.56 -7.51 1.33
C MET A 1 -18.71 -7.44 2.58
N LEU A 2 -17.46 -6.96 2.48
CA LEU A 2 -16.53 -6.86 3.63
C LEU A 2 -17.06 -5.91 4.72
N ALA A 3 -17.69 -4.79 4.32
CA ALA A 3 -18.17 -3.78 5.26
C ALA A 3 -19.38 -4.18 6.12
N LEU A 4 -20.32 -4.96 5.57
CA LEU A 4 -21.51 -5.37 6.31
C LEU A 4 -21.16 -6.24 7.53
N ARG A 5 -20.12 -7.08 7.44
CA ARG A 5 -19.76 -7.99 8.53
C ARG A 5 -19.04 -7.31 9.68
N SER A 6 -18.16 -6.33 9.40
CA SER A 6 -17.56 -5.52 10.47
C SER A 6 -18.64 -4.73 11.21
N LEU A 7 -19.65 -4.21 10.51
CA LEU A 7 -20.81 -3.57 11.13
C LEU A 7 -21.61 -4.52 12.03
N LEU A 8 -21.75 -5.78 11.63
CA LEU A 8 -22.43 -6.82 12.41
C LEU A 8 -21.56 -7.40 13.54
N ALA A 9 -20.25 -7.16 13.51
CA ALA A 9 -19.30 -7.53 14.55
C ALA A 9 -19.01 -6.37 15.52
N ALA A 10 -19.86 -5.34 15.54
CA ALA A 10 -19.71 -4.12 16.35
C ALA A 10 -19.59 -4.39 17.87
N ASP A 11 -20.03 -5.56 18.34
CA ASP A 11 -19.89 -5.98 19.75
C ASP A 11 -18.53 -6.64 20.06
N ASN A 12 -17.60 -6.72 19.10
CA ASN A 12 -16.28 -7.28 19.34
C ASN A 12 -15.37 -6.24 20.02
N PRO A 13 -14.88 -6.49 21.26
CA PRO A 13 -14.03 -5.55 21.98
C PRO A 13 -12.68 -5.30 21.29
N ASN A 14 -12.24 -6.20 20.40
CA ASN A 14 -11.05 -6.00 19.58
C ASN A 14 -11.43 -5.88 18.09
N PRO A 15 -11.39 -4.67 17.51
CA PRO A 15 -11.73 -4.46 16.09
C PRO A 15 -10.74 -5.15 15.13
N MET A 16 -9.57 -5.60 15.61
CA MET A 16 -8.55 -6.28 14.83
C MET A 16 -8.60 -7.81 14.94
N SER A 17 -9.55 -8.41 15.66
CA SER A 17 -9.64 -9.87 15.73
C SER A 17 -9.76 -10.50 14.34
N ALA A 18 -8.99 -11.56 14.10
CA ALA A 18 -9.06 -12.32 12.86
C ALA A 18 -10.49 -12.76 12.53
N LEU A 19 -10.89 -12.53 11.29
CA LEU A 19 -12.21 -12.88 10.78
C LEU A 19 -12.07 -14.02 9.77
N ALA A 20 -12.91 -15.05 9.91
CA ALA A 20 -12.94 -16.16 8.94
C ALA A 20 -13.21 -15.63 7.51
N PRO A 21 -12.52 -16.15 6.46
CA PRO A 21 -12.73 -15.72 5.08
C PRO A 21 -14.20 -15.88 4.65
N GLN A 22 -14.70 -14.92 3.86
CA GLN A 22 -16.08 -14.97 3.33
C GLN A 22 -16.26 -16.03 2.23
N PHE A 23 -15.16 -16.43 1.58
CA PHE A 23 -15.17 -17.34 0.45
C PHE A 23 -14.10 -18.42 0.66
N ALA A 24 -14.28 -19.56 0.00
CA ALA A 24 -13.21 -20.57 -0.09
C ALA A 24 -12.00 -19.95 -0.81
N THR A 25 -10.88 -19.84 -0.10
CA THR A 25 -9.65 -19.27 -0.65
C THR A 25 -8.66 -20.38 -1.01
N ARG A 26 -8.01 -20.25 -2.17
CA ARG A 26 -6.85 -21.09 -2.54
C ARG A 26 -5.53 -20.47 -2.08
N ALA A 27 -5.43 -19.14 -2.15
CA ALA A 27 -4.28 -18.41 -1.66
C ALA A 27 -4.44 -18.09 -0.16
N LYS A 28 -3.39 -18.37 0.61
CA LYS A 28 -3.33 -18.06 2.05
C LYS A 28 -2.63 -16.73 2.34
N SER A 29 -1.73 -16.32 1.45
CA SER A 29 -0.91 -15.12 1.61
C SER A 29 -0.66 -14.48 0.24
N VAL A 30 -0.59 -13.16 0.21
CA VAL A 30 -0.32 -12.37 -0.99
C VAL A 30 0.85 -11.44 -0.69
N ILE A 31 1.85 -11.44 -1.57
CA ILE A 31 2.92 -10.43 -1.55
C ILE A 31 2.57 -9.39 -2.61
N PHE A 32 2.26 -8.18 -2.18
CA PHE A 32 2.00 -7.06 -3.06
C PHE A 32 3.21 -6.13 -3.11
N LEU A 33 3.76 -5.94 -4.30
CA LEU A 33 4.94 -5.12 -4.56
C LEU A 33 4.54 -3.98 -5.49
N PHE A 34 4.43 -2.76 -4.94
CA PHE A 34 4.22 -1.57 -5.75
C PHE A 34 5.55 -0.82 -5.94
N MET A 35 6.06 -0.86 -7.18
CA MET A 35 7.36 -0.31 -7.54
C MET A 35 7.22 1.16 -7.98
N TYR A 36 7.06 2.07 -7.02
CA TYR A 36 7.09 3.52 -7.29
C TYR A 36 8.40 3.92 -7.96
N GLY A 37 8.33 4.63 -9.09
CA GLY A 37 9.50 4.98 -9.90
C GLY A 37 10.11 3.81 -10.68
N GLY A 38 9.39 2.68 -10.77
CA GLY A 38 9.79 1.51 -11.52
C GLY A 38 9.82 1.72 -13.04
N PRO A 39 10.33 0.72 -13.79
CA PRO A 39 10.44 0.79 -15.25
C PRO A 39 9.07 0.86 -15.93
N SER A 40 9.04 1.48 -17.11
CA SER A 40 7.84 1.61 -17.94
C SER A 40 7.27 0.24 -18.37
N GLN A 41 5.95 0.13 -18.46
CA GLN A 41 5.29 -1.11 -18.91
C GLN A 41 5.69 -1.51 -20.34
N VAL A 42 5.92 -0.51 -21.22
CA VAL A 42 6.30 -0.77 -22.62
C VAL A 42 7.74 -1.23 -22.77
N ASP A 43 8.54 -1.08 -21.71
CA ASP A 43 9.94 -1.50 -21.61
C ASP A 43 10.11 -2.82 -20.84
N THR A 44 9.00 -3.43 -20.40
CA THR A 44 9.01 -4.63 -19.54
C THR A 44 8.21 -5.80 -20.11
N PHE A 45 6.88 -5.77 -20.01
CA PHE A 45 5.99 -6.92 -20.31
C PHE A 45 4.90 -6.61 -21.35
N ASP A 46 4.87 -5.39 -21.89
CA ASP A 46 3.87 -4.94 -22.84
C ASP A 46 4.49 -4.09 -23.98
N PRO A 47 5.40 -4.70 -24.78
CA PRO A 47 6.02 -3.97 -25.88
C PRO A 47 4.95 -3.45 -26.84
N LYS A 48 5.15 -2.22 -27.34
CA LYS A 48 4.28 -1.56 -28.30
C LYS A 48 5.02 -1.38 -29.63
N PRO A 49 4.95 -2.34 -30.57
CA PRO A 49 5.67 -2.27 -31.86
C PRO A 49 5.37 -1.01 -32.69
N ALA A 50 4.20 -0.39 -32.47
CA ALA A 50 3.89 0.89 -33.09
C ALA A 50 4.92 1.98 -32.72
N LEU A 51 5.51 1.95 -31.52
CA LEU A 51 6.49 2.93 -31.07
C LEU A 51 7.76 2.91 -31.94
N ASP A 52 8.11 1.81 -32.60
CA ASP A 52 9.24 1.79 -33.55
C ASP A 52 8.98 2.70 -34.75
N ARG A 53 7.75 2.66 -35.27
CA ARG A 53 7.32 3.48 -36.42
C ARG A 53 7.15 4.95 -36.05
N TRP A 54 6.83 5.22 -34.79
CA TRP A 54 6.57 6.54 -34.25
C TRP A 54 7.77 7.16 -33.54
N ASN A 55 8.89 6.43 -33.40
CA ASN A 55 10.07 6.92 -32.70
C ASN A 55 10.56 8.26 -33.26
N GLY A 56 10.70 9.25 -32.39
CA GLY A 56 11.13 10.61 -32.74
C GLY A 56 10.04 11.46 -33.40
N LYS A 57 8.84 10.92 -33.68
CA LYS A 57 7.72 11.66 -34.27
C LYS A 57 6.83 12.27 -33.19
N VAL A 58 6.15 13.35 -33.55
CA VAL A 58 5.14 13.98 -32.68
C VAL A 58 3.92 13.06 -32.55
N ILE A 59 3.45 12.88 -31.32
CA ILE A 59 2.23 12.16 -30.99
C ILE A 59 1.06 13.11 -31.27
N SER A 60 0.32 12.86 -32.35
CA SER A 60 -0.77 13.75 -32.80
C SER A 60 -1.93 13.83 -31.81
N THR A 61 -2.10 12.81 -30.95
CA THR A 61 -3.15 12.74 -29.93
C THR A 61 -2.71 13.29 -28.57
N PHE A 62 -1.48 13.77 -28.43
CA PHE A 62 -0.99 14.33 -27.18
C PHE A 62 -1.71 15.63 -26.86
N ARG A 63 -2.34 15.71 -25.69
CA ARG A 63 -3.03 16.92 -25.24
C ARG A 63 -2.10 17.72 -24.33
N LYS A 64 -2.22 19.05 -24.33
CA LYS A 64 -1.35 19.90 -23.51
C LYS A 64 -1.52 19.61 -22.01
N GLU A 65 -2.71 19.17 -21.62
CA GLU A 65 -3.05 18.80 -20.25
C GLU A 65 -2.37 17.49 -19.81
N ASP A 66 -1.96 16.65 -20.77
CA ASP A 66 -1.21 15.42 -20.50
C ASP A 66 0.29 15.69 -20.22
N ALA A 67 0.75 16.94 -20.39
CA ALA A 67 2.12 17.33 -20.07
C ALA A 67 2.35 17.36 -18.55
N PHE A 68 3.41 16.71 -18.08
CA PHE A 68 3.78 16.76 -16.66
C PHE A 68 4.36 18.12 -16.29
N ASN A 69 5.14 18.73 -17.20
CA ASN A 69 5.72 20.06 -17.04
C ASN A 69 6.05 20.68 -18.41
N ALA A 70 6.53 21.92 -18.42
CA ALA A 70 6.92 22.64 -19.63
C ALA A 70 8.03 21.95 -20.47
N ALA A 71 8.80 21.03 -19.88
CA ALA A 71 9.84 20.26 -20.58
C ALA A 71 9.29 18.96 -21.21
N THR A 72 8.02 18.62 -21.02
CA THR A 72 7.42 17.41 -21.59
C THR A 72 7.33 17.56 -23.11
N LYS A 73 8.03 16.69 -23.83
CA LYS A 73 7.98 16.64 -25.29
C LYS A 73 6.87 15.70 -25.74
N ALA A 74 6.05 16.14 -26.67
CA ALA A 74 5.01 15.33 -27.31
C ALA A 74 5.59 14.33 -28.33
N THR A 75 6.76 13.77 -28.08
CA THR A 75 7.50 12.94 -29.04
C THR A 75 7.46 11.49 -28.57
N ALA A 76 7.04 10.57 -29.44
CA ALA A 76 7.06 9.15 -29.13
C ALA A 76 8.51 8.65 -29.08
N MET A 77 8.78 7.77 -28.13
CA MET A 77 10.06 7.10 -27.96
C MET A 77 9.83 5.59 -28.04
N ARG A 78 10.62 4.91 -28.88
CA ARG A 78 10.64 3.44 -28.88
C ARG A 78 11.29 2.90 -27.61
N SER A 79 10.93 1.67 -27.27
CA SER A 79 11.70 0.94 -26.26
C SER A 79 13.15 0.77 -26.72
N PRO A 80 14.15 1.01 -25.86
CA PRO A 80 15.55 0.74 -26.19
C PRO A 80 15.91 -0.75 -26.08
N TYR A 81 14.97 -1.60 -25.64
CA TYR A 81 15.20 -3.01 -25.35
C TYR A 81 14.62 -3.93 -26.41
N THR A 82 15.13 -5.16 -26.45
CA THR A 82 14.58 -6.23 -27.27
C THR A 82 13.67 -7.15 -26.44
N PHE A 83 12.75 -7.81 -27.13
CA PHE A 83 11.73 -8.65 -26.52
C PHE A 83 11.69 -10.00 -27.24
N ALA A 84 11.43 -11.05 -26.48
CA ALA A 84 11.20 -12.39 -27.01
C ALA A 84 9.95 -13.00 -26.37
N LYS A 85 9.33 -13.93 -27.09
CA LYS A 85 8.22 -14.74 -26.57
C LYS A 85 8.76 -15.87 -25.71
N HIS A 86 8.21 -16.03 -24.52
CA HIS A 86 8.61 -17.05 -23.58
C HIS A 86 7.42 -17.90 -23.11
N GLY A 87 7.71 -19.15 -22.75
CA GLY A 87 6.71 -20.11 -22.31
C GLY A 87 5.76 -20.56 -23.41
N GLN A 88 4.78 -21.37 -23.04
CA GLN A 88 3.64 -21.74 -23.89
C GLN A 88 2.65 -20.58 -24.06
N SER A 89 2.61 -19.67 -23.08
CA SER A 89 1.78 -18.47 -23.12
C SER A 89 2.21 -17.47 -24.20
N GLY A 90 3.47 -17.56 -24.66
CA GLY A 90 4.03 -16.66 -25.67
C GLY A 90 4.14 -15.21 -25.18
N LEU A 91 4.23 -15.02 -23.85
CA LEU A 91 4.38 -13.69 -23.24
C LEU A 91 5.67 -13.02 -23.72
N ASP A 92 5.53 -11.79 -24.18
CA ASP A 92 6.66 -10.94 -24.53
C ASP A 92 7.31 -10.40 -23.27
N ILE A 93 8.59 -10.71 -23.06
CA ILE A 93 9.37 -10.27 -21.89
C ILE A 93 10.67 -9.62 -22.38
N CYS A 94 10.97 -8.44 -21.83
CA CYS A 94 12.19 -7.69 -22.11
C CYS A 94 13.45 -8.48 -21.75
N GLU A 95 14.49 -8.37 -22.58
CA GLU A 95 15.80 -9.03 -22.40
C GLU A 95 16.45 -8.79 -21.01
N LYS A 96 16.04 -7.73 -20.30
CA LYS A 96 16.53 -7.40 -18.95
C LYS A 96 15.97 -8.28 -17.84
N PHE A 97 14.97 -9.14 -18.12
CA PHE A 97 14.35 -10.02 -17.13
C PHE A 97 14.54 -11.52 -17.44
N PRO A 98 15.78 -12.01 -17.64
CA PRO A 98 16.03 -13.38 -18.09
C PRO A 98 15.58 -14.44 -17.06
N HIS A 99 15.53 -14.09 -15.78
CA HIS A 99 15.06 -15.01 -14.73
C HIS A 99 13.52 -15.09 -14.68
N LEU A 100 12.82 -13.96 -14.85
CA LEU A 100 11.36 -13.97 -14.93
C LEU A 100 10.87 -14.65 -16.21
N ALA A 101 11.61 -14.51 -17.32
CA ALA A 101 11.29 -15.17 -18.58
C ALA A 101 11.15 -16.69 -18.47
N ARG A 102 11.91 -17.33 -17.58
CA ARG A 102 11.81 -18.78 -17.28
C ARG A 102 10.51 -19.18 -16.59
N HIS A 103 9.73 -18.20 -16.14
CA HIS A 103 8.49 -18.38 -15.41
C HIS A 103 7.28 -17.82 -16.15
N ALA A 104 7.39 -17.51 -17.46
CA ALA A 104 6.33 -16.89 -18.25
C ALA A 104 4.95 -17.55 -18.06
N ASP A 105 4.87 -18.88 -18.08
CA ASP A 105 3.59 -19.61 -17.91
C ASP A 105 3.00 -19.55 -16.49
N LYS A 106 3.74 -19.01 -15.53
CA LYS A 106 3.28 -18.75 -14.16
C LYS A 106 2.92 -17.29 -13.92
N LEU A 107 3.11 -16.43 -14.91
CA LEU A 107 2.84 -15.00 -14.81
C LEU A 107 1.50 -14.68 -15.49
N CYS A 108 0.75 -13.78 -14.88
CA CYS A 108 -0.39 -13.13 -15.51
C CYS A 108 -0.07 -11.64 -15.64
N VAL A 109 -0.13 -11.11 -16.86
CA VAL A 109 0.14 -9.70 -17.14
C VAL A 109 -1.19 -9.01 -17.44
N ILE A 110 -1.57 -8.04 -16.60
CA ILE A 110 -2.79 -7.25 -16.77
C ILE A 110 -2.42 -5.94 -17.48
N ARG A 111 -2.77 -5.85 -18.77
CA ARG A 111 -2.46 -4.68 -19.64
C ARG A 111 -3.56 -3.61 -19.65
N SER A 112 -4.68 -3.87 -18.98
CA SER A 112 -5.82 -2.96 -18.88
C SER A 112 -5.73 -1.94 -17.74
N LEU A 113 -4.71 -2.04 -16.90
CA LEU A 113 -4.49 -1.09 -15.80
C LEU A 113 -4.07 0.26 -16.37
N HIS A 114 -4.77 1.31 -15.93
CA HIS A 114 -4.46 2.70 -16.21
C HIS A 114 -4.69 3.52 -14.94
N ALA A 115 -4.12 4.73 -14.91
CA ALA A 115 -4.37 5.72 -13.89
C ALA A 115 -4.96 6.97 -14.55
N ASP A 116 -5.80 7.70 -13.82
CA ASP A 116 -6.46 8.90 -14.32
C ASP A 116 -5.53 10.12 -14.28
N SER A 117 -4.41 10.02 -13.58
CA SER A 117 -3.42 11.08 -13.46
C SER A 117 -2.05 10.61 -13.93
N ASN A 118 -1.38 11.46 -14.70
CA ASN A 118 0.03 11.34 -15.07
C ASN A 118 0.99 11.74 -13.93
N ASN A 119 0.48 12.37 -12.87
CA ASN A 119 1.27 12.86 -11.76
C ASN A 119 1.43 11.76 -10.70
N HIS A 120 2.66 11.59 -10.21
CA HIS A 120 3.00 10.62 -9.17
C HIS A 120 2.08 10.71 -7.95
N GLY A 121 1.84 11.91 -7.41
CA GLY A 121 1.08 12.04 -6.17
C GLY A 121 -0.33 11.44 -6.24
N PRO A 122 -1.18 11.92 -7.17
CA PRO A 122 -2.52 11.38 -7.37
C PRO A 122 -2.53 9.92 -7.84
N ALA A 123 -1.60 9.51 -8.70
CA ALA A 123 -1.53 8.12 -9.17
C ALA A 123 -1.19 7.13 -8.03
N LEU A 124 -0.36 7.54 -7.07
CA LEU A 124 -0.06 6.77 -5.87
C LEU A 124 -1.29 6.58 -4.99
N PHE A 125 -2.08 7.63 -4.78
CA PHE A 125 -3.34 7.51 -4.08
C PHE A 125 -4.30 6.57 -4.81
N GLN A 126 -4.38 6.68 -6.13
CA GLN A 126 -5.28 5.83 -6.92
C GLN A 126 -4.88 4.35 -6.84
N MET A 127 -3.59 4.05 -6.90
CA MET A 127 -3.12 2.67 -6.73
C MET A 127 -3.43 2.10 -5.35
N ASN A 128 -3.28 2.91 -4.30
CA ASN A 128 -3.47 2.43 -2.93
C ASN A 128 -4.91 2.48 -2.47
N SER A 129 -5.77 3.36 -2.99
CA SER A 129 -7.13 3.60 -2.48
C SER A 129 -8.22 3.52 -3.53
N GLY A 130 -7.86 3.49 -4.82
CA GLY A 130 -8.79 3.61 -5.95
C GLY A 130 -9.13 5.04 -6.34
N PHE A 131 -8.71 6.05 -5.56
CA PHE A 131 -9.05 7.46 -5.79
C PHE A 131 -7.81 8.33 -6.00
N VAL A 132 -7.91 9.33 -6.89
CA VAL A 132 -6.82 10.28 -7.14
C VAL A 132 -6.65 11.32 -6.03
N GLN A 133 -7.64 11.50 -5.15
CA GLN A 133 -7.57 12.37 -3.98
C GLN A 133 -7.20 11.59 -2.71
N SER A 134 -6.47 12.25 -1.81
CA SER A 134 -6.20 11.74 -0.47
C SER A 134 -7.49 11.64 0.39
N GLY A 135 -7.38 10.97 1.54
CA GLY A 135 -8.47 10.85 2.52
C GLY A 135 -9.30 9.57 2.38
N HIS A 136 -9.01 8.74 1.39
CA HIS A 136 -9.64 7.43 1.21
C HIS A 136 -8.85 6.34 1.92
N PRO A 137 -9.51 5.32 2.51
CA PRO A 137 -8.82 4.19 3.12
C PRO A 137 -8.00 3.42 2.08
N SER A 138 -6.75 3.15 2.40
CA SER A 138 -5.86 2.37 1.56
C SER A 138 -6.27 0.88 1.51
N MET A 139 -5.68 0.15 0.56
CA MET A 139 -5.89 -1.29 0.39
C MET A 139 -5.55 -2.05 1.67
N GLY A 140 -4.47 -1.71 2.36
CA GLY A 140 -4.11 -2.36 3.63
C GLY A 140 -5.14 -2.10 4.73
N SER A 141 -5.71 -0.89 4.77
CA SER A 141 -6.80 -0.53 5.68
C SER A 141 -8.06 -1.35 5.39
N TRP A 142 -8.45 -1.50 4.13
CA TRP A 142 -9.58 -2.34 3.73
C TRP A 142 -9.38 -3.82 4.04
N VAL A 143 -8.16 -4.34 3.79
CA VAL A 143 -7.81 -5.73 4.07
C VAL A 143 -7.91 -6.02 5.56
N THR A 144 -7.31 -5.18 6.41
CA THR A 144 -7.36 -5.36 7.87
C THR A 144 -8.74 -5.12 8.44
N TYR A 145 -9.51 -4.18 7.90
CA TYR A 145 -10.91 -3.98 8.26
C TYR A 145 -11.79 -5.20 7.95
N GLY A 146 -11.56 -5.84 6.79
CA GLY A 146 -12.39 -6.95 6.33
C GLY A 146 -11.99 -8.32 6.87
N LEU A 147 -10.72 -8.52 7.22
CA LEU A 147 -10.14 -9.81 7.62
C LEU A 147 -9.57 -9.81 9.04
N GLY A 148 -9.40 -8.65 9.67
CA GLY A 148 -8.69 -8.51 10.94
C GLY A 148 -7.20 -8.79 10.80
N SER A 149 -6.57 -9.17 11.92
CA SER A 149 -5.21 -9.67 11.99
C SER A 149 -5.17 -10.99 12.74
N GLU A 150 -4.41 -11.95 12.22
CA GLU A 150 -4.03 -13.16 12.95
C GLU A 150 -2.94 -12.90 14.00
N ASN A 151 -2.40 -11.68 14.05
CA ASN A 151 -1.34 -11.30 14.97
C ASN A 151 -1.91 -10.45 16.12
N GLU A 152 -1.68 -10.90 17.35
CA GLU A 152 -2.08 -10.18 18.57
C GLU A 152 -0.99 -9.24 19.10
N ASN A 153 0.25 -9.38 18.62
CA ASN A 153 1.44 -8.72 19.17
C ASN A 153 2.07 -7.68 18.22
N LEU A 154 1.56 -7.56 16.99
CA LEU A 154 1.99 -6.58 16.00
C LEU A 154 0.78 -5.90 15.34
N PRO A 155 0.94 -4.66 14.84
CA PRO A 155 -0.09 -4.02 14.05
C PRO A 155 -0.49 -4.88 12.85
N GLY A 156 -1.79 -4.99 12.58
CA GLY A 156 -2.27 -5.79 11.44
C GLY A 156 -1.91 -5.21 10.08
N TYR A 157 -1.61 -3.91 10.00
CA TYR A 157 -1.14 -3.24 8.79
C TYR A 157 0.21 -2.56 9.04
N VAL A 158 1.28 -3.25 8.62
CA VAL A 158 2.64 -2.72 8.69
C VAL A 158 3.06 -2.16 7.34
N VAL A 159 3.74 -1.02 7.36
CA VAL A 159 4.29 -0.37 6.18
C VAL A 159 5.82 -0.42 6.26
N LEU A 160 6.44 -1.00 5.24
CA LEU A 160 7.88 -1.03 5.10
C LEU A 160 8.28 0.00 4.04
N THR A 161 9.06 1.00 4.44
CA THR A 161 9.59 2.01 3.51
C THR A 161 10.97 1.62 3.01
N ASP A 162 11.33 2.08 1.82
CA ASP A 162 12.70 1.99 1.33
C ASP A 162 13.66 2.79 2.24
N ARG A 163 14.96 2.51 2.15
CA ARG A 163 16.02 3.27 2.84
C ARG A 163 15.96 4.77 2.52
N ASN A 164 15.52 5.12 1.31
CA ASN A 164 15.39 6.51 0.88
C ASN A 164 14.16 7.23 1.47
N GLY A 165 13.34 6.51 2.26
CA GLY A 165 12.21 7.05 2.98
C GLY A 165 10.86 6.72 2.33
N ALA A 166 9.85 7.48 2.73
CA ALA A 166 8.49 7.31 2.25
C ALA A 166 8.34 7.78 0.79
N PRO A 167 7.40 7.20 0.00
CA PRO A 167 7.10 7.69 -1.34
C PRO A 167 6.54 9.12 -1.31
N VAL A 168 6.35 9.73 -2.48
CA VAL A 168 5.62 10.99 -2.63
C VAL A 168 4.29 10.91 -1.87
N ASN A 169 3.91 11.97 -1.16
CA ASN A 169 2.76 12.07 -0.25
C ASN A 169 2.88 11.30 1.09
N GLY A 170 3.98 10.58 1.32
CA GLY A 170 4.30 10.01 2.62
C GLY A 170 3.21 9.09 3.18
N ALA A 171 2.87 9.29 4.45
CA ALA A 171 1.91 8.46 5.17
C ALA A 171 0.48 8.49 4.63
N MET A 172 0.14 9.48 3.81
CA MET A 172 -1.19 9.59 3.19
C MET A 172 -1.48 8.43 2.24
N ASN A 173 -0.46 7.74 1.71
CA ASN A 173 -0.65 6.60 0.81
C ASN A 173 -1.21 5.35 1.51
N TRP A 174 -1.05 5.24 2.83
CA TRP A 174 -1.50 4.09 3.64
C TRP A 174 -2.42 4.55 4.78
N SER A 175 -3.23 5.57 4.49
CA SER A 175 -4.17 6.12 5.46
C SER A 175 -5.36 5.19 5.70
N ASN A 176 -5.91 5.23 6.92
CA ASN A 176 -7.23 4.69 7.22
C ASN A 176 -8.38 5.53 6.62
N GLY A 177 -8.10 6.73 6.10
CA GLY A 177 -9.13 7.63 5.57
C GLY A 177 -10.21 7.92 6.60
N PHE A 178 -11.47 7.68 6.23
CA PHE A 178 -12.64 7.83 7.10
C PHE A 178 -12.89 6.63 8.04
N MET A 179 -12.11 5.54 7.95
CA MET A 179 -12.25 4.41 8.88
C MET A 179 -11.71 4.77 10.28
N PRO A 180 -12.02 4.00 11.33
CA PRO A 180 -11.34 4.14 12.61
C PRO A 180 -9.82 4.07 12.46
N ALA A 181 -9.10 4.85 13.27
CA ALA A 181 -7.66 4.95 13.16
C ALA A 181 -6.91 3.63 13.49
N THR A 182 -7.58 2.60 14.02
CA THR A 182 -6.98 1.28 14.25
C THR A 182 -6.51 0.61 12.96
N TYR A 183 -7.10 1.00 11.82
CA TYR A 183 -6.73 0.47 10.49
C TYR A 183 -5.66 1.31 9.79
N GLN A 184 -5.04 2.26 10.49
CA GLN A 184 -3.96 3.09 9.94
C GLN A 184 -2.69 2.24 9.76
N GLY A 185 -2.05 2.35 8.60
CA GLY A 185 -0.76 1.70 8.36
C GLY A 185 0.32 2.24 9.30
N VAL A 186 1.02 1.31 9.97
CA VAL A 186 2.09 1.63 10.92
C VAL A 186 3.45 1.47 10.24
N PRO A 187 4.21 2.55 10.03
CA PRO A 187 5.52 2.47 9.39
C PRO A 187 6.56 1.83 10.31
N PHE A 188 7.29 0.86 9.79
CA PHE A 188 8.43 0.25 10.46
C PHE A 188 9.73 0.78 9.86
N GLN A 189 10.71 1.02 10.71
CA GLN A 189 12.04 1.40 10.26
C GLN A 189 12.75 0.21 9.60
N SER A 190 13.41 0.47 8.48
CA SER A 190 14.19 -0.53 7.74
C SER A 190 15.51 -0.91 8.43
N ALA A 191 15.96 -0.12 9.40
CA ALA A 191 17.13 -0.39 10.23
C ALA A 191 16.93 0.09 11.67
N GLY A 192 17.60 -0.54 12.63
CA GLY A 192 17.55 -0.13 14.03
C GLY A 192 16.30 -0.64 14.76
N SER A 193 15.60 0.27 15.45
CA SER A 193 14.37 -0.09 16.19
C SER A 193 13.17 -0.01 15.24
N PRO A 194 12.48 -1.14 14.95
CA PRO A 194 11.41 -1.15 13.95
C PRO A 194 10.27 -0.20 14.32
N ILE A 195 9.96 -0.11 15.62
CA ILE A 195 9.06 0.89 16.20
C ILE A 195 9.89 1.83 17.08
N LEU A 196 9.68 3.14 16.92
CA LEU A 196 10.33 4.14 17.74
C LEU A 196 9.91 3.99 19.21
N TYR A 197 10.87 4.21 20.12
CA TYR A 197 10.65 4.18 21.57
C TYR A 197 10.13 2.85 22.15
N LEU A 198 10.27 1.74 21.41
CA LEU A 198 9.86 0.41 21.86
C LEU A 198 10.68 -0.08 23.06
N LYS A 199 11.98 0.26 23.09
CA LYS A 199 12.87 -0.15 24.18
C LYS A 199 12.65 0.73 25.39
N ARG A 200 12.44 0.08 26.54
CA ARG A 200 12.41 0.72 27.85
C ARG A 200 13.70 1.55 28.08
N PRO A 201 13.60 2.78 28.61
CA PRO A 201 14.77 3.59 28.95
C PRO A 201 15.69 2.89 29.95
N LYS A 202 17.00 3.17 29.88
CA LYS A 202 17.97 2.67 30.86
C LYS A 202 17.58 3.15 32.27
N GLY A 203 17.67 2.25 33.27
CA GLY A 203 17.34 2.53 34.66
C GLY A 203 15.85 2.41 35.04
N VAL A 204 14.95 2.19 34.08
CA VAL A 204 13.53 1.89 34.38
C VAL A 204 13.37 0.38 34.52
N THR A 205 12.69 -0.10 35.56
CA THR A 205 12.36 -1.52 35.77
C THR A 205 11.05 -1.90 35.08
N VAL A 206 10.77 -3.20 34.92
CA VAL A 206 9.50 -3.69 34.33
C VAL A 206 8.33 -3.20 35.16
N ALA A 207 8.44 -3.30 36.49
CA ALA A 207 7.39 -2.89 37.41
C ALA A 207 7.11 -1.38 37.34
N GLN A 208 8.14 -0.53 37.22
CA GLN A 208 7.96 0.91 37.05
C GLN A 208 7.30 1.25 35.71
N GLN A 209 7.72 0.60 34.61
CA GLN A 209 7.09 0.80 33.31
C GLN A 209 5.62 0.36 33.33
N ARG A 210 5.32 -0.80 33.92
CA ARG A 210 3.95 -1.31 34.02
C ARG A 210 3.05 -0.35 34.78
N ARG A 211 3.46 0.11 35.98
CA ARG A 211 2.70 1.12 36.74
C ARG A 211 2.45 2.41 35.97
N ARG A 212 3.42 2.87 35.17
CA ARG A 212 3.25 4.05 34.32
C ARG A 212 2.21 3.78 33.21
N LEU A 213 2.30 2.64 32.53
CA LEU A 213 1.33 2.25 31.51
C LEU A 213 -0.07 2.09 32.11
N ASP A 214 -0.20 1.46 33.27
CA ASP A 214 -1.50 1.30 33.96
C ASP A 214 -2.13 2.65 34.34
N LEU A 215 -1.30 3.64 34.72
CA LEU A 215 -1.78 5.01 34.98
C LEU A 215 -2.24 5.71 33.70
N ILE A 216 -1.46 5.61 32.62
CA ILE A 216 -1.81 6.16 31.31
C ILE A 216 -3.13 5.55 30.81
N ARG A 217 -3.26 4.22 30.91
CA ARG A 217 -4.48 3.49 30.56
C ARG A 217 -5.69 4.03 31.32
N LYS A 218 -5.59 4.20 32.64
CA LYS A 218 -6.69 4.77 33.45
C LYS A 218 -7.10 6.17 32.98
N TRP A 219 -6.14 7.02 32.58
CA TRP A 219 -6.44 8.35 32.06
C TRP A 219 -7.07 8.28 30.66
N ASN A 220 -6.57 7.40 29.79
CA ASN A 220 -7.11 7.17 28.46
C ASN A 220 -8.54 6.64 28.53
N GLU A 221 -8.83 5.65 29.40
CA GLU A 221 -10.16 5.12 29.65
C GLU A 221 -11.12 6.21 30.15
N ARG A 222 -10.69 7.00 31.15
CA ARG A 222 -11.50 8.11 31.67
C ARG A 222 -11.80 9.17 30.60
N TYR A 223 -10.81 9.53 29.80
CA TYR A 223 -10.98 10.49 28.71
C TYR A 223 -11.91 9.92 27.63
N SER A 224 -11.72 8.66 27.23
CA SER A 224 -12.56 8.00 26.23
C SER A 224 -14.01 7.91 26.67
N ALA A 225 -14.27 7.58 27.94
CA ALA A 225 -15.62 7.59 28.50
C ALA A 225 -16.29 8.97 28.44
N ALA A 226 -15.51 10.05 28.59
CA ALA A 226 -16.01 11.42 28.48
C ALA A 226 -16.12 11.93 27.04
N ASN A 227 -15.44 11.29 26.07
CA ASN A 227 -15.35 11.72 24.68
C ASN A 227 -15.61 10.53 23.71
N PRO A 228 -16.82 9.96 23.71
CA PRO A 228 -17.12 8.72 22.98
C PRO A 228 -16.99 8.84 21.46
N THR A 229 -17.01 10.06 20.91
CA THR A 229 -16.85 10.32 19.47
C THR A 229 -15.38 10.44 19.02
N GLU A 230 -14.43 10.50 19.95
CA GLU A 230 -13.00 10.70 19.65
C GLU A 230 -12.30 9.37 19.32
N SER A 231 -12.47 8.91 18.08
CA SER A 231 -11.95 7.61 17.62
C SER A 231 -10.43 7.57 17.46
N ALA A 232 -9.74 8.71 17.34
CA ALA A 232 -8.29 8.71 17.12
C ALA A 232 -7.52 8.27 18.37
N LEU A 233 -8.01 8.62 19.57
CA LEU A 233 -7.40 8.15 20.83
C LEU A 233 -7.60 6.64 21.01
N ALA A 234 -8.84 6.16 20.86
CA ALA A 234 -9.17 4.74 21.02
C ALA A 234 -8.32 3.85 20.10
N ALA A 235 -8.13 4.29 18.86
CA ALA A 235 -7.26 3.62 17.91
C ALA A 235 -5.78 3.59 18.32
N ARG A 236 -5.26 4.70 18.85
CA ARG A 236 -3.87 4.74 19.34
C ARG A 236 -3.68 3.84 20.54
N VAL A 237 -4.64 3.80 21.47
CA VAL A 237 -4.61 2.86 22.59
C VAL A 237 -4.57 1.42 22.06
N ALA A 238 -5.48 1.04 21.16
CA ALA A 238 -5.51 -0.30 20.59
C ALA A 238 -4.24 -0.68 19.79
N ALA A 239 -3.52 0.29 19.21
CA ALA A 239 -2.31 0.05 18.45
C ALA A 239 -1.03 -0.06 19.31
N TYR A 240 -1.02 0.54 20.51
CA TYR A 240 0.20 0.71 21.31
C TYR A 240 0.13 0.13 22.74
N GLU A 241 -1.05 -0.20 23.27
CA GLU A 241 -1.26 -0.70 24.65
C GLU A 241 -1.82 -2.11 24.72
#